data_AF-A0A8X6X532-F1
#
_entry.id   AF-A0A8X6X532-F1
#
_cell.length_a   1.000
_cell.length_b   1.000
_cell.length_c   1.000
_cell.angle_alpha   90.00
_cell.angle_beta   90.00
_cell.angle_gamma   90.00
#
_symmetry.space_group_name_H-M   'P 1'
#
loop_
_entity.id
_entity.type
_entity.pdbx_description
1 polymer ?
#
loop_
_entity_poly.entity_id
_entity_poly.type
_entity_poly.pdbx_seq_one_letter_code
_entity_poly.pdbx_strand_id
1 'polypeptide(L)'
;MNDVSDIKIPAYNFNDPALWFTISDSTFQLCCLKAITDSRTKFNYSNTHRTPEADTMIRDVIMNHDHVDPYKITRAKLIKQRSESSHQEIKKLFIREEVMRSTSQLIITCYEAACRIP
;
A
#
# COMPACT_ATOMS: atom_id res chain seq x y z
N MET A 1 -37.32 7.89 9.32
CA MET A 1 -35.90 8.13 9.00
C MET A 1 -35.50 7.04 8.04
N ASN A 2 -35.12 7.39 6.81
CA ASN A 2 -34.79 6.41 5.78
C ASN A 2 -33.54 5.65 6.23
N ASP A 3 -33.62 4.32 6.24
CA ASP A 3 -32.48 3.44 6.35
C ASP A 3 -31.51 3.80 5.22
N VAL A 4 -30.54 4.66 5.52
CA VAL A 4 -29.31 4.75 4.73
C VAL A 4 -28.72 3.37 4.86
N SER A 5 -28.73 2.58 3.77
CA SER A 5 -28.11 1.27 3.75
C SER A 5 -26.72 1.38 4.34
N ASP A 6 -26.52 0.78 5.50
CA ASP A 6 -25.25 0.82 6.22
C ASP A 6 -24.27 -0.10 5.49
N ILE A 7 -23.64 0.46 4.45
CA ILE A 7 -22.62 -0.22 3.65
C ILE A 7 -21.41 -0.41 4.55
N LYS A 8 -21.17 -1.65 4.97
CA LYS A 8 -20.05 -2.01 5.82
C LYS A 8 -18.79 -2.15 4.99
N ILE A 9 -18.04 -1.07 4.87
CA ILE A 9 -16.70 -1.10 4.28
C ILE A 9 -15.71 -1.64 5.31
N PRO A 10 -14.82 -2.57 4.93
CA PRO A 10 -13.79 -3.05 5.83
C PRO A 10 -12.82 -1.93 6.25
N ALA A 11 -12.22 -2.06 7.43
CA ALA A 11 -11.13 -1.17 7.84
C ALA A 11 -10.00 -1.15 6.80
N TYR A 12 -9.41 0.02 6.56
CA TYR A 12 -8.36 0.17 5.54
C TYR A 12 -7.13 -0.68 5.86
N ASN A 13 -6.76 -1.56 4.92
CA ASN A 13 -5.55 -2.37 5.03
C ASN A 13 -4.38 -1.66 4.34
N PHE A 14 -3.57 -0.96 5.14
CA PHE A 14 -2.38 -0.25 4.63
C PHE A 14 -1.33 -1.20 4.05
N ASN A 15 -1.24 -2.44 4.56
CA ASN A 15 -0.24 -3.41 4.12
C ASN A 15 -0.56 -4.01 2.74
N ASP A 16 -1.85 -4.13 2.42
CA ASP A 16 -2.34 -4.62 1.13
C ASP A 16 -3.56 -3.80 0.66
N PRO A 17 -3.31 -2.61 0.07
CA PRO A 17 -4.38 -1.77 -0.46
C PRO A 17 -5.10 -2.43 -1.64
N ALA A 18 -4.41 -3.29 -2.42
CA ALA A 18 -5.01 -3.94 -3.58
C ALA A 18 -6.13 -4.91 -3.16
N LEU A 19 -5.88 -5.72 -2.13
CA LEU A 19 -6.88 -6.59 -1.53
C LEU A 19 -8.04 -5.77 -0.94
N TRP A 20 -7.74 -4.70 -0.20
CA TRP A 20 -8.77 -3.87 0.41
C TRP A 20 -9.73 -3.25 -0.62
N PHE A 21 -9.20 -2.69 -1.72
CA PHE A 21 -10.02 -2.16 -2.81
C PHE A 21 -10.86 -3.25 -3.48
N THR A 22 -10.34 -4.47 -3.59
CA THR A 22 -11.06 -5.60 -4.18
C THR A 22 -12.24 -6.03 -3.32
N ILE A 23 -12.06 -6.12 -2.00
CA ILE A 23 -13.15 -6.42 -1.06
C ILE A 23 -14.18 -5.28 -1.06
N SER A 24 -13.72 -4.02 -1.07
CA SER A 24 -14.61 -2.85 -1.10
C SER A 24 -15.43 -2.78 -2.39
N ASP A 25 -14.82 -3.08 -3.55
CA ASP A 25 -15.53 -3.16 -4.83
C ASP A 25 -16.65 -4.23 -4.82
N SER A 26 -16.39 -5.39 -4.19
CA SER A 26 -17.41 -6.42 -3.99
C SER A 26 -18.55 -5.94 -3.09
N THR A 27 -18.24 -5.25 -1.98
CA THR A 27 -19.26 -4.64 -1.11
C THR A 27 -20.12 -3.63 -1.87
N PHE A 28 -19.50 -2.79 -2.72
CA PHE A 28 -20.22 -1.83 -3.54
C PHE A 28 -21.15 -2.50 -4.56
N GLN A 29 -20.75 -3.63 -5.14
CA GLN A 29 -21.59 -4.40 -6.06
C GLN A 29 -22.76 -5.09 -5.34
N LEU A 30 -22.53 -5.60 -4.12
CA LEU A 30 -23.51 -6.35 -3.34
C LEU A 30 -24.45 -5.47 -2.52
N CYS A 31 -24.35 -4.14 -2.63
CA CYS A 31 -25.21 -3.21 -1.91
C CYS A 31 -26.69 -3.49 -2.19
N CYS A 32 -27.44 -3.82 -1.13
CA CYS A 32 -28.79 -4.37 -1.17
C CYS A 32 -29.85 -3.40 -1.73
N LEU A 33 -29.63 -2.08 -1.66
CA LEU A 33 -30.54 -1.09 -2.24
C LEU A 33 -30.26 -0.88 -3.74
N LYS A 34 -28.98 -0.66 -4.08
CA LYS A 34 -28.49 -0.43 -5.44
C LYS A 34 -26.97 -0.54 -5.45
N ALA A 35 -26.43 -1.23 -6.45
CA ALA A 35 -24.99 -1.28 -6.67
C ALA A 35 -24.41 0.13 -6.80
N ILE A 36 -23.34 0.40 -6.06
CA ILE A 36 -22.61 1.67 -6.15
C ILE A 36 -21.62 1.58 -7.31
N THR A 37 -21.92 2.31 -8.38
CA THR A 37 -21.09 2.36 -9.59
C THR A 37 -20.40 3.70 -9.79
N ASP A 38 -20.96 4.78 -9.22
CA ASP A 38 -20.41 6.12 -9.33
C ASP A 38 -19.07 6.25 -8.59
N SER A 39 -18.04 6.74 -9.29
CA SER A 39 -16.68 6.83 -8.78
C SER A 39 -16.58 7.79 -7.59
N ARG A 40 -17.26 8.95 -7.64
CA ARG A 40 -17.23 9.91 -6.54
C ARG A 40 -17.86 9.32 -5.28
N THR A 41 -18.97 8.61 -5.42
CA THR A 41 -19.64 7.92 -4.32
C THR A 41 -18.72 6.87 -3.69
N LYS A 42 -18.10 6.00 -4.50
CA LYS A 42 -17.10 5.03 -4.01
C LYS A 42 -15.95 5.72 -3.28
N PHE A 43 -15.42 6.79 -3.87
CA PHE A 43 -14.33 7.57 -3.27
C PHE A 43 -14.72 8.13 -1.90
N ASN A 44 -15.90 8.73 -1.76
CA ASN A 44 -16.36 9.31 -0.49
C ASN A 44 -16.49 8.24 0.60
N TYR A 45 -17.07 7.08 0.28
CA TYR A 45 -17.16 5.95 1.21
C TYR A 45 -15.79 5.38 1.59
N SER A 46 -14.88 5.29 0.64
CA SER A 46 -13.50 4.86 0.91
C SER A 46 -12.75 5.86 1.77
N ASN A 47 -12.95 7.16 1.55
CA ASN A 47 -12.28 8.23 2.28
C ASN A 47 -12.56 8.18 3.79
N THR A 48 -13.77 7.81 4.20
CA THR A 48 -14.13 7.77 5.64
C THR A 48 -13.46 6.64 6.43
N HIS A 49 -12.93 5.62 5.76
CA HIS A 49 -12.35 4.43 6.39
C HIS A 49 -10.82 4.40 6.36
N ARG A 50 -10.19 5.43 5.80
CA ARG A 50 -8.74 5.50 5.59
C ARG A 50 -8.03 6.12 6.78
N THR A 51 -6.74 5.81 6.89
CA THR A 51 -5.89 6.39 7.92
C THR A 51 -5.32 7.75 7.46
N PRO A 52 -4.94 8.64 8.39
CA PRO A 52 -4.38 9.95 8.05
C PRO A 52 -3.14 9.86 7.15
N GLU A 53 -2.32 8.82 7.32
CA GLU A 53 -1.14 8.57 6.50
C GLU A 53 -1.54 8.31 5.05
N ALA A 54 -2.55 7.47 4.83
CA ALA A 54 -3.07 7.21 3.50
C ALA A 54 -3.61 8.50 2.86
N ASP A 55 -4.35 9.32 3.62
CA ASP A 55 -4.99 10.55 3.11
C ASP A 55 -3.98 11.60 2.70
N THR A 56 -2.88 11.68 3.44
CA THR A 56 -1.73 12.53 3.07
C THR A 56 -1.19 12.18 1.67
N MET A 57 -1.16 10.90 1.31
CA MET A 57 -0.63 10.41 0.03
C MET A 57 -1.50 10.77 -1.18
N ILE A 58 -2.80 10.99 -0.95
CA ILE A 58 -3.77 11.34 -1.98
C ILE A 58 -4.34 12.74 -1.78
N ARG A 59 -3.66 13.57 -0.97
CA ARG A 59 -4.15 14.90 -0.58
C ARG A 59 -4.54 15.74 -1.78
N ASP A 60 -3.81 15.63 -2.88
CA ASP A 60 -4.14 16.34 -4.12
C ASP A 60 -5.49 15.89 -4.71
N VAL A 61 -5.82 14.60 -4.63
CA VAL A 61 -7.11 14.03 -5.08
C VAL A 61 -8.26 14.41 -4.15
N ILE A 62 -7.99 14.52 -2.83
CA ILE A 62 -8.98 14.98 -1.85
C ILE A 62 -9.28 16.47 -2.07
N MET A 63 -8.25 17.29 -2.23
CA MET A 63 -8.37 18.75 -2.35
C MET A 63 -8.86 19.19 -3.73
N ASN A 64 -8.66 18.37 -4.78
CA ASN A 64 -9.13 18.65 -6.12
C ASN A 64 -10.40 17.85 -6.44
N HIS A 65 -11.52 18.56 -6.57
CA HIS A 65 -12.82 17.94 -6.77
C HIS A 65 -13.13 17.60 -8.24
N ASP A 66 -12.31 18.08 -9.19
CA ASP A 66 -12.59 18.01 -10.64
C ASP A 66 -12.13 16.71 -11.29
N HIS A 67 -11.61 15.76 -10.51
CA HIS A 67 -11.23 14.46 -11.03
C HIS A 67 -12.45 13.68 -11.52
N VAL A 68 -12.41 13.25 -12.78
CA VAL A 68 -13.45 12.44 -13.44
C VAL A 68 -13.63 11.08 -12.76
N ASP A 69 -12.54 10.47 -12.28
CA ASP A 69 -12.55 9.17 -11.61
C ASP A 69 -11.61 9.15 -10.38
N PRO A 70 -11.99 9.86 -9.29
CA PRO A 70 -11.17 9.99 -8.10
C PRO A 70 -10.87 8.65 -7.43
N TYR A 71 -11.80 7.69 -7.49
CA TYR A 71 -11.64 6.37 -6.89
C TYR A 71 -10.54 5.58 -7.61
N LYS A 72 -10.55 5.55 -8.95
CA LYS A 72 -9.51 4.86 -9.74
C LYS A 72 -8.14 5.50 -9.57
N ILE A 73 -8.06 6.84 -9.58
CA ILE A 73 -6.81 7.57 -9.36
C ILE A 73 -6.24 7.24 -7.98
N THR A 74 -7.09 7.30 -6.95
CA THR A 74 -6.71 6.99 -5.57
C THR A 74 -6.23 5.55 -5.42
N ARG A 75 -6.96 4.58 -5.99
CA ARG A 75 -6.58 3.17 -6.00
C ARG A 75 -5.21 2.96 -6.61
N ALA A 76 -4.97 3.53 -7.79
CA ALA A 76 -3.70 3.41 -8.49
C ALA A 76 -2.53 3.98 -7.67
N LYS A 77 -2.69 5.17 -7.09
CA LYS A 77 -1.67 5.83 -6.28
C LYS A 77 -1.27 5.01 -5.06
N LEU A 78 -2.25 4.56 -4.27
CA LEU A 78 -1.96 3.82 -3.04
C LEU A 78 -1.33 2.45 -3.31
N ILE A 79 -1.82 1.73 -4.33
CA ILE A 79 -1.24 0.43 -4.72
C ILE A 79 0.21 0.63 -5.16
N LYS A 80 0.46 1.61 -6.04
CA LYS A 80 1.81 1.91 -6.53
C LYS A 80 2.77 2.21 -5.37
N GLN A 81 2.36 3.06 -4.45
CA GLN A 81 3.20 3.40 -3.30
C GLN A 81 3.53 2.19 -2.44
N ARG A 82 2.55 1.30 -2.18
CA ARG A 82 2.83 0.09 -1.40
C ARG A 82 3.81 -0.82 -2.13
N SER A 83 3.64 -1.01 -3.45
CA SER A 83 4.58 -1.79 -4.27
C SER A 83 5.99 -1.22 -4.25
N GLU A 84 6.14 0.11 -4.35
CA GLU A 84 7.44 0.79 -4.27
C GLU A 84 8.10 0.61 -2.90
N SER A 85 7.32 0.75 -1.82
CA SER A 85 7.77 0.53 -0.44
C SER A 85 8.30 -0.89 -0.25
N SER A 86 7.57 -1.92 -0.70
CA SER A 86 8.04 -3.31 -0.62
C SER A 86 9.30 -3.55 -1.44
N HIS A 87 9.41 -2.95 -2.62
CA HIS A 87 10.63 -3.07 -3.44
C HIS A 87 11.84 -2.42 -2.76
N GLN A 88 11.66 -1.29 -2.08
CA GLN A 88 12.72 -0.64 -1.29
C GLN A 88 13.13 -1.49 -0.08
N GLU A 89 12.18 -2.13 0.61
CA GLU A 89 12.47 -3.07 1.70
C GLU A 89 13.33 -4.25 1.23
N ILE A 90 12.95 -4.87 0.11
CA ILE A 90 13.71 -5.97 -0.51
C ILE A 90 15.13 -5.51 -0.90
N LYS A 91 15.27 -4.35 -1.54
CA LYS A 91 16.59 -3.78 -1.88
C LYS A 91 17.49 -3.59 -0.65
N LYS A 92 16.93 -3.09 0.45
CA LYS A 92 17.69 -2.92 1.72
C LYS A 92 18.17 -4.26 2.28
N LEU A 93 17.35 -5.32 2.17
CA LEU A 93 17.75 -6.66 2.59
C LEU A 93 18.91 -7.20 1.76
N PHE A 94 18.85 -7.05 0.43
CA PHE A 94 19.96 -7.45 -0.45
C PHE A 94 21.26 -6.71 -0.13
N ILE A 95 21.20 -5.39 0.08
CA ILE A 95 22.39 -4.60 0.46
C ILE A 95 22.97 -5.10 1.79
N ARG A 96 22.11 -5.36 2.77
CA ARG A 96 22.53 -5.88 4.08
C ARG A 96 23.22 -7.24 3.95
N GLU A 97 22.67 -8.14 3.15
CA GLU A 97 23.25 -9.46 2.89
C GLU A 97 24.62 -9.35 2.20
N GLU A 98 24.74 -8.48 1.19
CA GLU A 98 25.99 -8.25 0.47
C GLU A 98 27.11 -7.74 1.39
N VAL A 99 26.78 -6.80 2.27
CA VAL A 99 27.71 -6.27 3.27
C VAL A 99 28.14 -7.35 4.26
N MET A 100 27.21 -8.18 4.74
CA MET A 100 27.53 -9.31 5.61
C MET A 100 28.46 -10.31 4.92
N ARG A 101 28.16 -10.68 3.67
CA ARG A 101 28.99 -11.61 2.89
C ARG A 101 30.40 -11.07 2.68
N SER A 102 30.52 -9.80 2.32
CA SER A 102 31.80 -9.11 2.15
C SER A 102 32.61 -9.07 3.45
N THR A 103 31.95 -8.80 4.58
CA THR A 103 32.59 -8.77 5.90
C THR A 103 33.11 -10.15 6.30
N SER A 104 32.31 -11.20 6.12
CA SER A 104 32.73 -12.59 6.39
C SER A 104 33.93 -12.99 5.53
N GLN A 105 33.94 -12.64 4.24
CA GLN A 105 35.05 -12.97 3.35
C GLN A 105 36.35 -12.29 3.77
N LEU A 106 36.29 -11.02 4.20
CA LEU A 106 37.45 -10.30 4.72
C LEU A 106 38.00 -10.98 5.98
N ILE A 107 37.13 -11.38 6.91
CA ILE A 107 37.55 -12.06 8.15
C ILE A 107 38.29 -13.37 7.83
N ILE A 108 37.73 -14.20 6.93
CA ILE A 108 38.34 -15.46 6.51
C ILE A 108 39.72 -15.20 5.89
N THR A 109 39.80 -14.25 4.97
CA THR A 109 41.05 -13.91 4.28
C THR A 109 42.13 -13.43 5.25
N CYS A 110 41.77 -12.59 6.22
CA CYS A 110 42.68 -12.12 7.26
C CYS A 110 43.16 -13.27 8.16
N TYR A 111 42.28 -14.18 8.53
CA TYR A 111 42.63 -15.35 9.34
C TYR A 111 43.61 -16.27 8.60
N GLU A 112 43.33 -16.59 7.33
CA GLU A 112 44.24 -17.39 6.49
C GLU A 112 45.61 -16.74 6.31
N ALA A 113 45.64 -15.42 6.12
CA ALA A 113 46.88 -14.66 6.01
C ALA A 113 47.70 -14.73 7.32
N ALA A 114 47.04 -14.55 8.47
CA ALA A 114 47.70 -14.65 9.77
C ALA A 114 48.23 -16.06 10.08
N CYS A 115 47.49 -17.10 9.70
CA CYS A 115 47.92 -18.50 9.86
C CYS A 115 49.01 -18.94 8.88
N ARG A 116 49.27 -18.18 7.80
CA ARG A 116 50.36 -18.44 6.83
C ARG A 116 51.68 -17.74 7.19
N ILE A 117 51.72 -16.96 8.26
CA ILE A 117 52.97 -16.37 8.76
C ILE A 117 53.69 -17.44 9.60
N PRO A 118 54.87 -17.93 9.17
CA PRO A 118 55.65 -18.93 9.91
C PRO A 118 56.28 -18.38 11.20
#